data_AF-A0A971KFZ2-F1
#
_entry.id   AF-A0A971KFZ2-F1
#
_cell.length_a   1.000
_cell.length_b   1.000
_cell.length_c   1.000
_cell.angle_alpha   90.00
_cell.angle_beta   90.00
_cell.angle_gamma   90.00
#
_symmetry.space_group_name_H-M   'P 1'
#
loop_
_entity.id
_entity.type
_entity.pdbx_description
1 polymer ?
#
loop_
_entity_poly.entity_id
_entity_poly.type
_entity_poly.pdbx_seq_one_letter_code
_entity_poly.pdbx_strand_id
1 'polypeptide(L)'
;MRILKGIAASAGIGSGNAFLYVHEKPVVPHVSIGSAQVEKETGRFMQALQVVSDDLVSLIPKTRSTDQRAILETHQLMLQDPEFINMVSHAIKNELICAEWAVENSMTTLIAMVEQSADPSLKERSA
;
A
#
# COMPACT_ATOMS: atom_id res chain seq x y z
N MET A 1 -13.95 37.17 11.06
CA MET A 1 -13.04 36.76 9.97
C MET A 1 -11.91 35.96 10.59
N ARG A 2 -11.69 34.71 10.16
CA ARG A 2 -10.66 33.82 10.74
C ARG A 2 -9.49 33.76 9.77
N ILE A 3 -8.31 34.23 10.20
CA ILE A 3 -7.07 34.20 9.41
C ILE A 3 -6.27 32.97 9.85
N LEU A 4 -5.96 32.09 8.90
CA LEU A 4 -5.11 30.93 9.14
C LEU A 4 -3.65 31.31 8.84
N LYS A 5 -2.72 30.99 9.74
CA LYS A 5 -1.27 31.17 9.56
C LYS A 5 -0.60 29.80 9.57
N GLY A 6 0.35 29.57 8.68
CA GLY A 6 1.12 28.33 8.54
C GLY A 6 2.54 28.60 8.06
N ILE A 7 3.24 27.55 7.64
CA ILE A 7 4.59 27.64 7.05
C ILE A 7 4.45 27.95 5.56
N ALA A 8 5.15 28.99 5.09
CA ALA A 8 5.11 29.39 3.68
C ALA A 8 5.92 28.41 2.82
N ALA A 9 5.23 27.58 2.02
CA ALA A 9 5.88 26.65 1.09
C ALA A 9 6.31 27.31 -0.23
N SER A 10 5.58 28.33 -0.69
CA SER A 10 5.87 29.09 -1.92
C SER A 10 5.32 30.51 -1.83
N ALA A 11 5.96 31.45 -2.55
CA ALA A 11 5.52 32.84 -2.61
C ALA A 11 4.40 33.04 -3.65
N GLY A 12 3.39 33.85 -3.32
CA GLY A 12 2.33 34.23 -4.25
C GLY A 12 0.96 34.43 -3.59
N ILE A 13 -0.05 34.76 -4.42
CA ILE A 13 -1.45 34.89 -4.03
C ILE A 13 -2.28 33.96 -4.93
N GLY A 14 -3.02 33.03 -4.34
CA GLY A 14 -3.97 32.16 -5.05
C GLY A 14 -5.40 32.45 -4.61
N SER A 15 -6.33 32.50 -5.56
CA SER A 15 -7.77 32.66 -5.30
C SER A 15 -8.54 31.64 -6.12
N GLY A 16 -9.44 30.89 -5.49
CA GLY A 16 -10.22 29.85 -6.14
C GLY A 16 -11.04 29.04 -5.13
N ASN A 17 -11.71 28.00 -5.62
CA ASN A 17 -12.47 27.09 -4.78
C ASN A 17 -11.52 26.17 -4.01
N ALA A 18 -11.79 25.97 -2.73
CA ALA A 18 -11.09 25.01 -1.90
C ALA A 18 -11.83 23.66 -1.94
N PHE A 19 -11.09 22.58 -2.17
CA PHE A 19 -11.59 21.22 -2.03
C PHE A 19 -11.02 20.61 -0.75
N LEU A 20 -11.89 20.12 0.11
CA LEU A 20 -11.47 19.40 1.31
C LEU A 20 -11.32 17.92 0.97
N TYR A 21 -10.07 17.46 0.90
CA TYR A 21 -9.78 16.03 0.84
C TYR A 21 -9.79 15.45 2.26
N VAL A 22 -10.79 14.62 2.56
CA VAL A 22 -10.88 13.88 3.82
C VAL A 22 -10.32 12.50 3.57
N HIS A 23 -9.16 12.20 4.15
CA HIS A 23 -8.59 10.87 4.10
C HIS A 23 -9.18 10.02 5.23
N GLU A 24 -10.03 9.05 4.88
CA GLU A 24 -10.50 8.04 5.83
C GLU A 24 -9.55 6.85 5.82
N LYS A 25 -9.07 6.44 7.00
CA LYS A 25 -8.30 5.21 7.12
C LYS A 25 -9.25 4.02 6.90
N PRO A 26 -8.96 3.11 5.97
CA PRO A 26 -9.77 1.91 5.80
C PRO A 26 -9.71 1.08 7.09
N VAL A 27 -10.87 0.65 7.58
CA VAL A 27 -10.94 -0.29 8.70
C VAL A 27 -10.67 -1.69 8.14
N VAL A 28 -9.55 -2.30 8.54
CA VAL A 28 -9.19 -3.67 8.16
C VAL A 28 -9.98 -4.65 9.03
N PRO A 29 -10.88 -5.48 8.44
CA PRO A 29 -11.63 -6.46 9.21
C PRO A 29 -10.69 -7.57 9.70
N HIS A 30 -10.74 -7.86 11.00
CA HIS A 30 -9.98 -8.95 11.61
C HIS A 30 -10.91 -10.15 11.83
N VAL A 31 -11.11 -10.94 10.77
CA VAL A 31 -12.10 -12.03 10.76
C VAL A 31 -11.41 -13.36 10.50
N SER A 32 -11.70 -14.34 11.35
CA SER A 32 -11.35 -15.74 11.10
C SER A 32 -12.32 -16.36 10.10
N ILE A 33 -11.79 -17.22 9.24
CA ILE A 33 -12.52 -17.91 8.17
C ILE A 33 -12.50 -19.43 8.39
N GLY A 34 -13.43 -20.14 7.75
CA GLY A 34 -13.38 -21.60 7.73
C GLY A 34 -12.43 -22.14 6.65
N SER A 35 -11.96 -23.38 6.78
CA SER A 35 -11.07 -24.01 5.79
C SER A 35 -11.66 -24.06 4.37
N ALA A 36 -12.99 -24.16 4.26
CA ALA A 36 -13.70 -24.11 2.97
C ALA A 36 -13.65 -22.73 2.28
N GLN A 37 -13.30 -21.67 3.01
CA GLN A 37 -13.21 -20.30 2.48
C GLN A 37 -11.79 -19.92 2.06
N VAL A 38 -10.78 -20.74 2.38
CA VAL A 38 -9.36 -20.44 2.08
C VAL A 38 -9.16 -20.17 0.60
N GLU A 39 -9.63 -21.05 -0.29
CA GLU A 39 -9.48 -20.84 -1.74
C GLU A 39 -10.16 -19.55 -2.22
N LYS A 40 -11.31 -19.22 -1.64
CA LYS A 40 -12.05 -17.99 -1.97
C LYS A 40 -11.26 -16.75 -1.55
N GLU A 41 -10.74 -16.71 -0.33
CA GLU A 41 -9.97 -15.56 0.17
C GLU A 41 -8.63 -15.42 -0.54
N THR A 42 -7.93 -16.52 -0.84
CA THR A 42 -6.73 -16.49 -1.69
C THR A 42 -7.04 -15.95 -3.09
N GLY A 43 -8.18 -16.35 -3.68
CA GLY A 43 -8.64 -15.82 -4.96
C GLY A 43 -8.92 -14.31 -4.92
N ARG A 44 -9.55 -13.82 -3.85
CA ARG A 44 -9.78 -12.38 -3.64
C ARG A 44 -8.46 -11.61 -3.54
N PHE A 45 -7.48 -12.15 -2.81
CA PHE A 45 -6.15 -11.56 -2.70
C PHE A 45 -5.46 -11.46 -4.07
N MET A 46 -5.42 -12.56 -4.83
CA MET A 46 -4.80 -12.56 -6.16
C MET A 46 -5.50 -11.60 -7.13
N GLN A 47 -6.82 -11.51 -7.07
CA GLN A 47 -7.57 -10.54 -7.87
C GLN A 47 -7.20 -9.10 -7.49
N ALA A 48 -7.06 -8.80 -6.19
CA ALA A 48 -6.66 -7.48 -5.73
C ALA A 48 -5.24 -7.11 -6.21
N LEU A 49 -4.29 -8.06 -6.17
CA LEU A 49 -2.95 -7.86 -6.74
C LEU A 49 -3.01 -7.52 -8.23
N GLN A 50 -3.84 -8.23 -9.00
CA GLN A 50 -3.99 -7.96 -10.42
C GLN A 50 -4.54 -6.54 -10.68
N VAL A 51 -5.59 -6.14 -9.96
CA VAL A 51 -6.18 -4.80 -10.09
C VAL A 51 -5.15 -3.71 -9.83
N VAL A 52 -4.39 -3.82 -8.73
CA VAL A 52 -3.35 -2.83 -8.40
C VAL A 52 -2.20 -2.85 -9.42
N SER A 53 -1.85 -4.03 -9.94
CA SER A 53 -0.83 -4.14 -10.99
C SER A 53 -1.25 -3.42 -12.27
N ASP A 54 -2.50 -3.62 -12.70
CA ASP A 54 -3.05 -2.97 -13.89
C ASP A 54 -3.14 -1.44 -13.71
N ASP A 55 -3.52 -0.98 -12.51
CA ASP A 55 -3.53 0.44 -12.17
C ASP A 55 -2.13 1.05 -12.28
N LEU A 56 -1.11 0.40 -11.72
CA LEU A 56 0.29 0.86 -11.82
C LEU A 56 0.79 0.87 -13.26
N VAL A 57 0.53 -0.17 -14.04
CA VAL A 57 0.87 -0.23 -15.48
C VAL A 57 0.24 0.94 -16.24
N SER A 58 -0.99 1.32 -15.89
CA SER A 58 -1.68 2.45 -16.52
C SER A 58 -1.16 3.83 -16.07
N LEU A 59 -0.60 3.93 -14.86
CA LEU A 59 -0.18 5.17 -14.22
C LEU A 59 1.27 5.55 -14.55
N ILE A 60 2.19 4.59 -14.51
CA ILE A 60 3.62 4.75 -14.82
C ILE A 60 3.89 5.56 -16.11
N PRO A 61 3.24 5.27 -17.27
CA PRO A 61 3.48 6.02 -18.50
C PRO A 61 2.89 7.44 -18.47
N LYS A 62 1.88 7.70 -17.63
CA LYS A 62 1.28 9.04 -17.47
C LYS A 62 2.10 9.95 -16.57
N THR A 63 2.95 9.38 -15.71
CA THR A 63 3.84 10.10 -14.81
C THR A 63 4.98 10.75 -15.59
N ARG A 64 5.08 12.09 -15.52
CA ARG A 64 6.07 12.87 -16.27
C ARG A 64 7.44 12.95 -15.61
N SER A 65 7.48 12.95 -14.27
CA SER A 65 8.74 12.94 -13.52
C SER A 65 9.38 11.57 -13.59
N THR A 66 10.67 11.53 -13.94
CA THR A 66 11.48 10.30 -13.95
C THR A 66 11.58 9.69 -12.57
N ASP A 67 11.74 10.52 -11.54
CA ASP A 67 11.92 10.08 -10.16
C ASP A 67 10.62 9.48 -9.63
N GLN A 68 9.49 10.12 -9.89
CA GLN A 68 8.18 9.58 -9.54
C GLN A 68 7.89 8.27 -10.27
N ARG A 69 8.34 8.13 -11.52
CA ARG A 69 8.17 6.88 -12.27
C ARG A 69 8.97 5.75 -11.65
N ALA A 70 10.23 5.99 -11.30
CA ALA A 70 11.09 5.00 -10.65
C ALA A 70 10.53 4.51 -9.30
N ILE A 71 9.91 5.41 -8.53
CA ILE A 71 9.19 5.05 -7.29
C ILE A 71 8.04 4.08 -7.61
N LEU A 72 7.20 4.40 -8.59
CA LEU A 72 6.06 3.55 -8.97
C LEU A 72 6.50 2.18 -9.52
N GLU A 73 7.57 2.14 -10.33
CA GLU A 73 8.16 0.89 -10.82
C GLU A 73 8.69 0.03 -9.66
N THR A 74 9.28 0.65 -8.64
CA THR A 74 9.71 -0.06 -7.43
C THR A 74 8.53 -0.66 -6.68
N HIS A 75 7.42 0.06 -6.52
CA HIS A 75 6.21 -0.49 -5.91
C HIS A 75 5.60 -1.62 -6.73
N GLN A 76 5.67 -1.55 -8.06
CA GLN A 76 5.23 -2.64 -8.92
C GLN A 76 6.07 -3.91 -8.71
N LEU A 77 7.39 -3.76 -8.56
CA LEU A 77 8.28 -4.89 -8.24
C LEU A 77 7.96 -5.51 -6.87
N MET A 78 7.71 -4.68 -5.86
CA MET A 78 7.32 -5.15 -4.52
C MET A 78 5.99 -5.91 -4.55
N LEU A 79 5.02 -5.45 -5.34
CA LEU A 79 3.72 -6.11 -5.48
C LEU A 79 3.82 -7.51 -6.11
N GLN A 80 4.80 -7.69 -7.00
CA GLN A 80 5.04 -8.94 -7.73
C GLN A 80 6.00 -9.89 -7.00
N ASP A 81 6.50 -9.51 -5.82
CA ASP A 81 7.45 -10.32 -5.06
C ASP A 81 6.81 -11.65 -4.62
N PRO A 82 7.31 -12.80 -5.09
CA PRO A 82 6.80 -14.11 -4.70
C PRO A 82 6.88 -14.34 -3.18
N GLU A 83 7.86 -13.77 -2.48
CA GLU A 83 8.00 -13.96 -1.04
C GLU A 83 6.83 -13.32 -0.28
N PHE A 84 6.46 -12.09 -0.65
CA PHE A 84 5.30 -11.40 -0.10
C PHE A 84 3.99 -12.16 -0.41
N ILE A 85 3.79 -12.56 -1.67
CA ILE A 85 2.60 -13.31 -2.10
C ILE A 85 2.46 -14.63 -1.33
N ASN A 86 3.58 -15.33 -1.15
CA ASN A 86 3.61 -16.59 -0.39
C ASN A 86 3.32 -16.36 1.09
N MET A 87 3.88 -15.32 1.71
CA MET A 87 3.65 -14.97 3.12
C MET A 87 2.16 -14.70 3.38
N VAL A 88 1.51 -13.88 2.55
CA VAL A 88 0.07 -13.60 2.67
C VAL A 88 -0.75 -14.87 2.45
N SER A 89 -0.45 -15.63 1.41
CA SER A 89 -1.17 -16.88 1.09
C SER A 89 -1.04 -17.92 2.22
N HIS A 90 0.12 -17.96 2.89
CA HIS A 90 0.38 -18.82 4.02
C HIS A 90 -0.44 -18.41 5.24
N ALA A 91 -0.51 -17.11 5.54
CA ALA A 91 -1.31 -16.58 6.64
C ALA A 91 -2.79 -16.92 6.45
N ILE A 92 -3.36 -16.71 5.25
CA ILE A 92 -4.76 -17.10 4.95
C ILE A 92 -4.99 -18.59 5.19
N LYS A 93 -4.09 -19.44 4.70
CA LYS A 93 -4.26 -20.90 4.72
C LYS A 93 -4.06 -21.52 6.10
N ASN A 94 -3.07 -21.05 6.86
CA ASN A 94 -2.64 -21.68 8.09
C ASN A 94 -3.20 -21.01 9.34
N GLU A 95 -3.40 -19.70 9.31
CA GLU A 95 -4.01 -18.96 10.42
C GLU A 95 -5.53 -18.87 10.27
N LEU A 96 -6.06 -19.25 9.09
CA LEU A 96 -7.49 -19.22 8.78
C LEU A 96 -8.09 -17.83 9.03
N ILE A 97 -7.48 -16.82 8.42
CA ILE A 97 -7.89 -15.41 8.50
C ILE A 97 -8.25 -14.86 7.12
N CYS A 98 -9.07 -13.80 7.07
CA CYS A 98 -9.43 -13.16 5.81
C CYS A 98 -8.24 -12.47 5.13
N ALA A 99 -8.36 -12.20 3.83
CA ALA A 99 -7.28 -11.66 3.02
C ALA A 99 -6.76 -10.30 3.51
N GLU A 100 -7.66 -9.43 3.97
CA GLU A 100 -7.31 -8.08 4.43
C GLU A 100 -6.41 -8.14 5.67
N TRP A 101 -6.75 -9.00 6.64
CA TRP A 101 -5.95 -9.19 7.84
C TRP A 101 -4.61 -9.89 7.54
N ALA A 102 -4.61 -10.87 6.63
CA ALA A 102 -3.38 -11.53 6.20
C ALA A 102 -2.37 -10.56 5.56
N VAL A 103 -2.87 -9.63 4.72
CA VAL A 103 -2.03 -8.58 4.12
C VAL A 103 -1.47 -7.65 5.19
N GLU A 104 -2.28 -7.21 6.16
CA GLU A 104 -1.84 -6.34 7.25
C GLU A 104 -0.76 -6.99 8.12
N ASN A 105 -0.94 -8.25 8.52
CA ASN A 105 0.06 -9.01 9.29
C ASN A 105 1.37 -9.16 8.50
N SER A 106 1.26 -9.51 7.22
CA SER A 106 2.40 -9.71 6.33
C SER A 106 3.19 -8.42 6.09
N MET A 107 2.48 -7.30 5.87
CA MET A 107 3.10 -5.98 5.73
C MET A 107 3.76 -5.52 7.03
N THR A 108 3.09 -5.69 8.17
CA THR A 108 3.66 -5.33 9.48
C THR A 108 4.96 -6.09 9.73
N THR A 109 5.00 -7.37 9.35
CA THR A 109 6.19 -8.22 9.46
C THR A 109 7.30 -7.73 8.54
N LEU A 110 6.98 -7.44 7.28
CA LEU A 110 7.94 -6.93 6.30
C LEU A 110 8.54 -5.58 6.71
N ILE A 111 7.70 -4.65 7.19
CA ILE A 111 8.13 -3.34 7.71
C ILE A 111 9.09 -3.55 8.89
N ALA A 112 8.74 -4.41 9.84
CA ALA A 112 9.62 -4.69 10.98
C ALA A 112 10.97 -5.27 10.55
N MET A 113 11.00 -6.15 9.53
CA MET A 113 12.25 -6.69 8.97
C MET A 113 13.09 -5.60 8.30
N VAL A 114 12.46 -4.71 7.53
CA VAL A 114 13.12 -3.58 6.86
C VAL A 114 13.67 -2.58 7.89
N GLU A 115 12.91 -2.25 8.93
CA GLU A 115 13.34 -1.33 10.00
C GLU A 115 14.51 -1.88 10.82
N GLN A 116 14.54 -3.20 11.04
CA GLN A 116 15.62 -3.91 11.71
C GLN A 116 16.85 -4.10 10.80
N SER A 117 16.71 -3.95 9.48
CA SER A 117 17.82 -4.00 8.56
C SER A 117 18.74 -2.78 8.76
N ALA A 118 20.06 -3.02 8.79
CA ALA A 118 21.07 -2.01 9.07
C ALA A 118 21.38 -1.07 7.89
N ASP A 119 20.67 -1.21 6.77
CA ASP A 119 20.91 -0.44 5.55
C ASP A 119 20.05 0.84 5.55
N PRO A 120 20.67 2.05 5.58
CA PRO A 120 19.94 3.32 5.57
C PRO A 120 19.00 3.47 4.37
N SER A 121 19.33 2.87 3.23
CA SER A 121 18.54 2.94 1.99
C SER A 121 17.24 2.11 2.03
N LEU A 122 17.19 1.09 2.89
CA LEU A 122 15.99 0.28 3.09
C LEU A 122 15.00 0.97 4.03
N LYS A 123 15.47 1.77 4.98
CA LYS A 123 14.59 2.55 5.89
C LYS A 123 13.77 3.64 5.20
N GLU A 124 14.24 4.18 4.08
CA GLU A 124 13.47 5.14 3.29
C GLU A 124 12.29 4.49 2.54
N ARG A 125 12.28 3.15 2.42
CA ARG A 125 11.22 2.39 1.74
C ARG A 125 10.04 2.03 2.65
N SER A 126 10.14 2.28 3.95
CA SER A 126 9.08 1.97 4.94
C SER A 126 8.02 3.06 5.08
N ALA A 127 8.24 4.24 4.48
CA ALA A 127 7.47 5.47 4.71
C ALA A 127 6.44 5.77 3.61
#